data_AF-T1B4M6-F1
#
_entry.id   AF-T1B4M6-F1
#
_cell.length_a   1.000
_cell.length_b   1.000
_cell.length_c   1.000
_cell.angle_alpha   90.00
_cell.angle_beta   90.00
_cell.angle_gamma   90.00
#
_symmetry.space_group_name_H-M   'P 1'
#
loop_
_entity.id
_entity.type
_entity.pdbx_description
1 polymer ?
#
loop_
_entity_poly.entity_id
_entity_poly.type
_entity_poly.pdbx_seq_one_letter_code
_entity_poly.pdbx_strand_id
1 'polypeptide(L)'
;MDEQSVQVSRSRRSSGREAKRAARTARSHSTVPYITRKIPYFELLDAEGLELLERNADTILEEIGIDFRDDPETLTILRDAGADVQGERVRFPRGMCRTIVQRSAPR
;
A
#
# COMPACT_ATOMS: atom_id res chain seq x y z
N MET A 1 18.62 -29.75 74.02
CA MET A 1 17.85 -30.83 73.38
C MET A 1 16.88 -30.15 72.46
N ASP A 2 17.23 -30.23 71.18
CA ASP A 2 16.53 -29.75 70.01
C ASP A 2 15.11 -30.32 69.90
N GLU A 3 14.17 -29.52 69.40
CA GLU A 3 13.15 -30.06 68.50
C GLU A 3 12.62 -28.95 67.58
N GLN A 4 13.04 -29.02 66.32
CA GLN A 4 12.62 -28.14 65.23
C GLN A 4 11.22 -28.52 64.76
N SER A 5 10.27 -27.58 64.82
CA SER A 5 8.99 -27.71 64.12
C SER A 5 9.18 -27.43 62.62
N VAL A 6 9.15 -28.48 61.80
CA VAL A 6 9.22 -28.37 60.33
C VAL A 6 7.90 -27.81 59.80
N GLN A 7 7.88 -26.53 59.42
CA GLN A 7 6.76 -25.95 58.67
C GLN A 7 6.77 -26.48 57.23
N VAL A 8 5.85 -27.41 56.94
CA VAL A 8 5.59 -27.85 55.56
C VAL A 8 4.86 -26.73 54.83
N SER A 9 5.60 -25.92 54.08
CA SER A 9 4.99 -24.99 53.12
C SER A 9 4.29 -25.81 52.04
N ARG A 10 2.94 -25.78 52.05
CA ARG A 10 2.14 -26.33 50.95
C ARG A 10 2.49 -25.52 49.70
N SER A 11 3.39 -26.06 48.89
CA SER A 11 3.68 -25.56 47.56
C SER A 11 2.36 -25.47 46.80
N ARG A 12 1.89 -24.24 46.58
CA ARG A 12 0.72 -23.95 45.76
C ARG A 12 1.05 -24.46 44.36
N ARG A 13 0.55 -25.65 44.01
CA ARG A 13 0.64 -26.19 42.64
C ARG A 13 0.24 -25.07 41.69
N SER A 14 1.16 -24.68 40.81
CA SER A 14 0.95 -23.63 39.81
C SER A 14 -0.41 -23.84 39.17
N SER A 15 -1.31 -22.87 39.30
CA SER A 15 -2.68 -23.07 38.87
C SER A 15 -2.69 -23.28 37.36
N GLY A 16 -3.46 -24.24 36.85
CA GLY A 16 -3.58 -24.45 35.40
C GLY A 16 -4.05 -23.19 34.64
N ARG A 17 -4.60 -22.20 35.35
CA ARG A 17 -4.91 -20.86 34.81
C ARG A 17 -3.67 -20.06 34.50
N GLU A 18 -2.65 -20.13 35.35
CA GLU A 18 -1.37 -19.46 35.14
C GLU A 18 -0.59 -20.09 33.98
N ALA A 19 -0.58 -21.42 33.90
CA ALA A 19 -0.03 -22.15 32.76
C ALA A 19 -0.77 -21.83 31.44
N LYS A 20 -2.11 -21.75 31.48
CA LYS A 20 -2.91 -21.34 30.31
C LYS A 20 -2.69 -19.88 29.93
N ARG A 21 -2.43 -18.99 30.90
CA ARG A 21 -2.11 -17.57 30.65
C ARG A 21 -0.72 -17.44 30.03
N ALA A 22 0.27 -18.12 30.60
CA ALA A 22 1.63 -18.20 30.07
C ALA A 22 1.65 -18.77 28.64
N ALA A 23 0.88 -19.81 28.35
CA ALA A 23 0.77 -20.36 26.99
C ALA A 23 0.13 -19.40 25.97
N ARG A 24 -0.79 -18.52 26.40
CA ARG A 24 -1.35 -17.47 25.53
C ARG A 24 -0.37 -16.33 25.31
N THR A 25 0.32 -15.89 26.36
CA THR A 25 1.33 -14.82 26.25
C THR A 25 2.57 -15.29 25.48
N ALA A 26 2.96 -16.57 25.61
CA ALA A 26 4.04 -17.17 24.82
C ALA A 26 3.74 -17.24 23.32
N ARG A 27 2.46 -17.14 22.94
CA ARG A 27 2.00 -17.12 21.54
C ARG A 27 1.76 -15.72 20.97
N SER A 28 2.02 -14.64 21.72
CA SER A 28 2.06 -13.31 21.12
C SER A 28 3.33 -13.19 20.26
N HIS A 29 3.28 -13.81 19.08
CA HIS A 29 4.32 -13.66 18.08
C HIS A 29 4.27 -12.19 17.64
N SER A 30 5.36 -11.47 17.90
CA SER A 30 5.58 -10.17 17.26
C SER A 30 5.66 -10.43 15.76
N THR A 31 4.63 -10.03 15.01
CA THR A 31 4.66 -10.08 13.56
C THR A 31 5.71 -9.10 13.06
N VAL A 32 6.58 -9.54 12.16
CA VAL A 32 7.55 -8.64 11.54
C VAL A 32 6.76 -7.57 10.76
N PRO A 33 6.98 -6.27 11.01
CA PRO A 33 6.30 -5.21 10.28
C PRO A 33 6.76 -5.19 8.82
N TYR A 34 6.13 -4.35 8.00
CA TYR A 34 6.52 -4.15 6.61
C TYR A 34 8.01 -3.78 6.48
N ILE A 35 8.63 -4.20 5.39
CA ILE A 35 10.04 -3.93 5.13
C ILE A 35 10.21 -2.43 4.82
N THR A 36 11.09 -1.77 5.57
CA THR A 36 11.59 -0.43 5.21
C THR A 36 12.93 -0.61 4.48
N ARG A 37 12.98 -0.27 3.18
CA ARG A 37 14.22 -0.39 2.39
C ARG A 37 15.31 0.52 2.97
N LYS A 38 16.51 -0.04 3.10
CA LYS A 38 17.75 0.69 3.46
C LYS A 38 18.75 0.79 2.30
N ILE A 39 18.37 0.29 1.13
CA ILE A 39 19.19 0.28 -0.10
C ILE A 39 18.48 1.08 -1.19
N PRO A 40 19.23 1.76 -2.08
CA PRO A 40 18.67 2.55 -3.16
C PRO A 40 17.89 1.68 -4.15
N TYR A 41 17.06 2.32 -4.98
CA TYR A 41 16.42 1.66 -6.12
C TYR A 41 17.46 1.34 -7.19
N PHE A 42 17.16 0.33 -7.98
CA PHE A 42 17.94 0.01 -9.18
C PHE A 42 17.25 0.66 -10.37
N GLU A 43 17.88 1.68 -10.94
CA GLU A 43 17.34 2.46 -12.06
C GLU A 43 17.86 1.91 -13.38
N LEU A 44 16.95 1.57 -14.29
CA LEU A 44 17.26 1.01 -15.62
C LEU A 44 17.45 2.08 -16.71
N LEU A 45 16.83 3.24 -16.51
CA LEU A 45 16.82 4.35 -17.45
C LEU A 45 17.40 5.59 -16.75
N ASP A 46 18.06 6.43 -17.54
CA ASP A 46 18.47 7.76 -17.11
C ASP A 46 17.32 8.77 -17.28
N ALA A 47 17.58 10.03 -16.91
CA ALA A 47 16.58 11.09 -16.99
C ALA A 47 16.07 11.32 -18.42
N GLU A 48 16.95 11.27 -19.42
CA GLU A 48 16.58 11.47 -20.82
C GLU A 48 15.66 10.34 -21.32
N GLY A 49 15.96 9.09 -20.97
CA GLY A 49 15.11 7.94 -21.29
C GLY A 49 13.73 8.03 -20.65
N LEU A 50 13.65 8.51 -19.41
CA LEU A 50 12.38 8.74 -18.73
C LEU A 50 11.56 9.86 -19.40
N GLU A 51 12.18 11.00 -19.72
CA GLU A 51 11.52 12.10 -20.42
C GLU A 51 11.00 11.69 -21.80
N LEU A 52 11.77 10.87 -22.53
CA LEU A 52 11.33 10.29 -23.80
C LEU A 52 10.09 9.44 -23.64
N LEU A 53 10.05 8.57 -22.62
CA LEU A 53 8.92 7.70 -22.34
C LEU A 53 7.68 8.51 -21.95
N GLU A 54 7.84 9.50 -21.08
CA GLU A 54 6.75 10.40 -20.68
C GLU A 54 6.16 11.16 -21.86
N ARG A 55 7.01 11.74 -22.73
CA ARG A 55 6.58 12.44 -23.93
C ARG A 55 5.83 11.54 -24.90
N ASN A 56 6.30 10.32 -25.10
CA ASN A 56 5.65 9.35 -25.98
C ASN A 56 4.31 8.89 -25.40
N ALA A 57 4.22 8.70 -24.08
CA ALA A 57 2.98 8.35 -23.40
C ALA A 57 1.93 9.47 -23.55
N ASP A 58 2.31 10.73 -23.33
CA ASP A 58 1.43 11.89 -23.55
C ASP A 58 0.96 11.97 -25.02
N THR A 59 1.85 11.69 -25.97
CA THR A 59 1.50 11.66 -27.40
C THR A 59 0.46 10.57 -27.70
N ILE A 60 0.62 9.36 -27.14
CA ILE A 60 -0.36 8.28 -27.29
C ILE A 60 -1.71 8.68 -26.69
N LEU A 61 -1.72 9.28 -25.50
CA LEU A 61 -2.95 9.68 -24.83
C LEU A 61 -3.72 10.79 -25.57
N GLU A 62 -3.00 11.70 -26.23
CA GLU A 62 -3.58 12.79 -27.02
C GLU A 62 -4.03 12.33 -28.41
N GLU A 63 -3.16 11.62 -29.15
CA GLU A 63 -3.39 11.26 -30.56
C GLU A 63 -4.15 9.95 -30.76
N ILE A 64 -4.08 9.04 -29.80
CA ILE A 64 -4.78 7.74 -29.88
C ILE A 64 -5.92 7.72 -28.88
N GLY A 65 -5.65 8.10 -27.63
CA GLY A 65 -6.61 8.04 -26.52
C GLY A 65 -6.87 6.63 -26.00
N ILE A 66 -7.84 6.51 -25.10
CA ILE A 66 -8.26 5.25 -24.46
C ILE A 66 -9.79 5.11 -24.60
N ASP A 67 -10.26 3.89 -24.88
CA ASP A 67 -11.70 3.59 -24.87
C ASP A 67 -12.19 3.30 -23.44
N PHE A 68 -13.24 3.98 -23.02
CA PHE A 68 -14.01 3.67 -21.80
C PHE A 68 -15.39 3.17 -22.22
N ARG A 69 -15.54 1.84 -22.27
CA ARG A 69 -16.71 1.17 -22.85
C ARG A 69 -17.76 0.89 -21.79
N ASP A 70 -19.02 1.00 -22.19
CA ASP A 70 -20.19 0.71 -21.35
C ASP A 70 -20.23 1.49 -20.01
N ASP A 71 -19.52 2.62 -19.92
CA ASP A 71 -19.42 3.44 -18.71
C ASP A 71 -19.61 4.94 -19.02
N PRO A 72 -20.88 5.38 -19.15
CA PRO A 72 -21.20 6.77 -19.45
C PRO A 72 -20.87 7.75 -18.30
N GLU A 73 -20.75 7.26 -17.07
CA GLU A 73 -20.38 8.08 -15.91
C GLU A 73 -18.91 8.50 -16.02
N THR A 74 -18.02 7.54 -16.30
CA THR A 74 -16.59 7.83 -16.50
C THR A 74 -16.37 8.79 -17.66
N LEU A 75 -17.08 8.61 -18.78
CA LEU A 75 -17.00 9.53 -19.93
C LEU A 75 -17.39 10.97 -19.53
N THR A 76 -18.37 11.11 -18.63
CA THR A 76 -18.79 12.43 -18.13
C THR A 76 -17.74 13.03 -17.20
N ILE A 77 -17.23 12.25 -16.25
CA ILE A 77 -16.16 12.70 -15.33
C ILE A 77 -14.93 13.18 -16.10
N LEU A 78 -14.51 12.43 -17.12
CA LEU A 78 -13.33 12.75 -17.91
C LEU A 78 -13.55 13.98 -18.79
N ARG A 79 -14.74 14.12 -19.40
CA ARG A 79 -15.11 15.33 -20.14
C ARG A 79 -15.12 16.57 -19.24
N ASP A 80 -15.71 16.46 -18.06
CA ASP A 80 -15.79 17.56 -17.09
C ASP A 80 -14.40 17.94 -16.54
N ALA A 81 -13.48 16.97 -16.47
CA ALA A 81 -12.08 17.20 -16.15
C ALA A 81 -11.28 17.85 -17.29
N GLY A 82 -11.83 17.95 -18.50
CA GLY A 82 -11.23 18.61 -19.66
C GLY A 82 -10.66 17.68 -20.74
N ALA A 83 -11.00 16.38 -20.71
CA ALA A 83 -10.64 15.45 -21.78
C ALA A 83 -11.58 15.61 -22.99
N ASP A 84 -11.06 15.32 -24.20
CA ASP A 84 -11.87 15.27 -25.41
C ASP A 84 -12.50 13.88 -25.55
N VAL A 85 -13.84 13.83 -25.53
CA VAL A 85 -14.61 12.57 -25.54
C VAL A 85 -15.40 12.47 -26.85
N GLN A 86 -15.07 11.45 -27.64
CA GLN A 86 -15.69 11.16 -28.94
C GLN A 86 -16.32 9.75 -28.88
N GLY A 87 -17.61 9.69 -28.56
CA GLY A 87 -18.28 8.41 -28.27
C GLY A 87 -17.70 7.79 -27.01
N GLU A 88 -17.10 6.60 -27.14
CA GLU A 88 -16.41 5.91 -26.04
C GLU A 88 -14.90 6.19 -25.98
N ARG A 89 -14.36 6.88 -27.00
CA ARG A 89 -12.93 7.23 -27.07
C ARG A 89 -12.68 8.51 -26.30
N VAL A 90 -11.73 8.46 -25.36
CA VAL A 90 -11.26 9.62 -24.59
C VAL A 90 -9.82 9.95 -24.95
N ARG A 91 -9.57 11.19 -25.35
CA ARG A 91 -8.25 11.76 -25.63
C ARG A 91 -7.89 12.77 -24.56
N PHE A 92 -6.66 12.70 -24.09
CA PHE A 92 -6.18 13.53 -22.99
C PHE A 92 -5.19 14.56 -23.51
N PRO A 93 -5.44 15.87 -23.31
CA PRO A 93 -4.43 16.89 -23.58
C PRO A 93 -3.14 16.60 -22.81
N ARG A 94 -1.99 16.94 -23.42
CA ARG A 94 -0.67 16.71 -22.82
C ARG A 94 -0.58 17.29 -21.41
N GLY A 95 0.00 16.52 -20.48
CA GLY A 95 0.16 16.92 -19.08
C GLY A 95 -1.13 16.94 -18.24
N MET A 96 -2.33 16.70 -18.80
CA MET A 96 -3.59 16.66 -18.03
C MET A 96 -3.52 15.61 -16.92
N CYS A 97 -3.21 14.36 -17.27
CA CYS A 97 -3.16 13.25 -16.32
C CYS A 97 -2.13 13.51 -15.21
N ARG A 98 -0.95 14.00 -15.56
CA ARG A 98 0.11 14.36 -14.60
C ARG A 98 -0.36 15.44 -13.63
N THR A 99 -1.00 16.48 -14.15
CA THR A 99 -1.52 17.61 -13.36
C THR A 99 -2.57 17.12 -12.35
N ILE A 100 -3.47 16.23 -12.77
CA ILE A 100 -4.49 15.66 -11.88
C ILE A 100 -3.81 14.87 -10.76
N VAL A 101 -2.91 13.93 -11.09
CA VAL A 101 -2.22 13.09 -10.09
C VAL A 101 -1.43 13.94 -9.11
N GLN A 102 -0.66 14.92 -9.58
CA GLN A 102 0.12 15.80 -8.71
C GLN A 102 -0.75 16.64 -7.77
N ARG A 103 -1.96 16.99 -8.19
CA ARG A 103 -2.88 17.82 -7.41
C ARG A 103 -3.65 17.02 -6.35
N SER A 104 -4.05 15.78 -6.64
CA SER A 104 -5.01 15.05 -5.80
C SER A 104 -4.48 13.76 -5.18
N ALA A 105 -3.40 13.16 -5.70
CA ALA A 105 -2.90 11.89 -5.17
C ALA A 105 -1.99 12.10 -3.95
N PRO A 106 -2.12 11.28 -2.89
CA PRO A 106 -1.14 11.25 -1.81
C PRO A 106 0.22 10.76 -2.32
N ARG A 107 1.29 11.20 -1.67
CA ARG A 107 2.67 10.85 -2.02
C ARG A 107 3.08 9.47 -1.51
#